data_AF-A0A3N5SWG1-F1
#
_entry.id   AF-A0A3N5SWG1-F1
#
_cell.length_a   1.000
_cell.length_b   1.000
_cell.length_c   1.000
_cell.angle_alpha   90.00
_cell.angle_beta   90.00
_cell.angle_gamma   90.00
#
_symmetry.space_group_name_H-M   'P 1'
#
loop_
_entity.id
_entity.type
_entity.pdbx_description
1 polymer ?
#
loop_
_entity_poly.entity_id
_entity_poly.type
_entity_poly.pdbx_seq_one_letter_code
_entity_poly.pdbx_strand_id
1 'polypeptide(L)'
;MPLKDWQGRQHEMMTHALDYIANGISVIPLQKNKRPVFEWAEFQKRIASPEEVQSWWKEWPFAMIGIVTGKISGLAVVDCDSHEAMEVFERYLPEPAMIPVVVTPRLGRHYYFRYQDGIYNAAGLHNTKIDIRGEGGYVVAPPSVSDTGLYIWCSCFELIKDIPVQDLTPMPEMFLGPGPSAFPSHSSDNPSNGSLSFEEGNRDETI
;
A
#
# COMPACT_ATOMS: atom_id res chain seq x y z
N MET A 1 -8.18 -5.83 29.30
CA MET A 1 -9.17 -5.84 28.20
C MET A 1 -9.76 -7.25 28.09
N PRO A 2 -11.09 -7.43 28.01
CA PRO A 2 -11.71 -8.75 28.15
C PRO A 2 -11.61 -9.57 26.86
N LEU A 3 -11.47 -10.90 27.00
CA LEU A 3 -11.27 -11.90 25.94
C LEU A 3 -12.32 -11.88 24.79
N LYS A 4 -13.51 -11.31 25.00
CA LYS A 4 -14.57 -11.20 23.99
C LYS A 4 -14.24 -10.21 22.86
N ASP A 5 -13.49 -9.14 23.15
CA ASP A 5 -13.09 -8.14 22.14
C ASP A 5 -11.98 -8.66 21.21
N TRP A 6 -11.35 -9.79 21.56
CA TRP A 6 -10.22 -10.36 20.83
C TRP A 6 -10.69 -11.27 19.69
N GLN A 7 -11.64 -12.17 19.95
CA GLN A 7 -12.19 -13.05 18.89
C GLN A 7 -12.91 -12.25 17.79
N GLY A 8 -13.60 -11.17 18.16
CA GLY A 8 -14.25 -10.28 17.19
C GLY A 8 -13.27 -9.67 16.19
N ARG A 9 -12.14 -9.14 16.68
CA ARG A 9 -11.11 -8.53 15.82
C ARG A 9 -10.34 -9.53 14.97
N GLN A 10 -10.10 -10.74 15.48
CA GLN A 10 -9.50 -11.82 14.70
C GLN A 10 -10.37 -12.17 13.49
N HIS A 11 -11.68 -12.31 13.72
CA HIS A 11 -12.64 -12.61 12.67
C HIS A 11 -12.77 -11.46 11.66
N GLU A 12 -12.72 -10.22 12.13
CA GLU A 12 -12.76 -9.01 11.29
C GLU A 12 -11.57 -8.96 10.31
N MET A 13 -10.33 -9.11 10.79
CA MET A 13 -9.14 -9.05 9.93
C MET A 13 -9.15 -10.12 8.84
N MET A 14 -9.50 -11.36 9.21
CA MET A 14 -9.62 -12.46 8.26
C MET A 14 -10.71 -12.20 7.22
N THR A 15 -11.87 -11.68 7.65
CA THR A 15 -12.98 -11.37 6.75
C THR A 15 -12.58 -10.32 5.71
N HIS A 16 -11.91 -9.24 6.14
CA HIS A 16 -11.40 -8.24 5.21
C HIS A 16 -10.34 -8.79 4.26
N ALA A 17 -9.41 -9.63 4.75
CA ALA A 17 -8.43 -10.29 3.88
C ALA A 17 -9.10 -11.17 2.81
N LEU A 18 -10.17 -11.88 3.18
CA LEU A 18 -10.99 -12.67 2.25
C LEU A 18 -11.71 -11.78 1.23
N ASP A 19 -12.25 -10.64 1.65
CA ASP A 19 -12.88 -9.67 0.75
C ASP A 19 -11.89 -9.11 -0.27
N TYR A 20 -10.64 -8.83 0.13
CA TYR A 20 -9.59 -8.40 -0.79
C TYR A 20 -9.31 -9.45 -1.87
N ILE A 21 -9.05 -10.71 -1.50
CA ILE A 21 -8.74 -11.74 -2.49
C ILE A 21 -9.94 -12.07 -3.40
N ALA A 22 -11.17 -11.96 -2.87
CA ALA A 22 -12.40 -12.16 -3.66
C ALA A 22 -12.55 -11.09 -4.76
N ASN A 23 -11.90 -9.95 -4.61
CA ASN A 23 -11.87 -8.85 -5.57
C ASN A 23 -10.55 -8.78 -6.36
N GLY A 24 -9.78 -9.86 -6.38
CA GLY A 24 -8.55 -9.94 -7.18
C GLY A 24 -7.38 -9.14 -6.59
N ILE A 25 -7.41 -8.81 -5.30
CA ILE A 25 -6.33 -8.10 -4.63
C ILE A 25 -5.53 -9.10 -3.79
N SER A 26 -4.24 -9.25 -4.12
CA SER A 26 -3.32 -10.12 -3.39
C SER A 26 -2.99 -9.54 -2.02
N VAL A 27 -3.06 -10.38 -0.99
CA VAL A 27 -2.80 -9.98 0.40
C VAL A 27 -1.86 -10.94 1.12
N ILE A 28 -1.13 -10.42 2.10
CA ILE A 28 -0.24 -11.17 2.97
C ILE A 28 -0.38 -10.71 4.43
N PRO A 29 -0.26 -11.60 5.41
CA PRO A 29 -0.24 -11.23 6.83
C PRO A 29 1.08 -10.55 7.21
N LEU A 30 0.97 -9.44 7.94
CA LEU A 30 2.10 -8.65 8.42
C LEU A 30 2.16 -8.62 9.96
N GLN A 31 3.38 -8.64 10.49
CA GLN A 31 3.70 -8.28 11.87
C GLN A 31 3.48 -6.79 12.11
N LYS A 32 3.37 -6.36 13.37
CA LYS A 32 3.16 -4.94 13.74
C LYS A 32 4.26 -3.97 13.30
N ASN A 33 5.49 -4.47 13.11
CA ASN A 33 6.60 -3.73 12.50
C ASN A 33 6.45 -3.59 10.96
N LYS A 34 5.30 -4.00 10.41
CA LYS A 34 4.94 -3.97 8.98
C LYS A 34 5.76 -4.95 8.11
N ARG A 35 6.44 -5.94 8.70
CA ARG A 35 7.14 -7.01 7.96
C ARG A 35 6.22 -8.23 7.75
N PRO A 36 6.34 -8.97 6.65
CA PRO A 36 5.57 -10.20 6.44
C PRO A 36 5.95 -11.24 7.48
N VAL A 37 4.98 -12.09 7.85
CA VAL A 37 5.23 -13.16 8.83
C VAL A 37 5.98 -14.36 8.24
N PHE A 38 6.10 -14.43 6.90
CA PHE A 38 6.77 -15.49 6.13
C PHE A 38 7.37 -14.94 4.83
N GLU A 39 8.11 -15.77 4.09
CA GLU A 39 8.63 -15.47 2.75
C GLU A 39 7.51 -15.30 1.72
N TRP A 40 7.27 -14.07 1.26
CA TRP A 40 6.03 -13.70 0.58
C TRP A 40 6.15 -13.50 -0.93
N ALA A 41 7.35 -13.67 -1.49
CA ALA A 41 7.65 -13.39 -2.90
C ALA A 41 6.68 -14.09 -3.87
N GLU A 42 6.21 -15.30 -3.54
CA GLU A 42 5.23 -16.00 -4.38
C GLU A 42 3.92 -15.23 -4.57
N PHE A 43 3.51 -14.42 -3.59
CA PHE A 43 2.26 -13.64 -3.62
C PHE A 43 2.36 -12.36 -4.46
N GLN A 44 3.56 -12.06 -4.98
CA GLN A 44 3.75 -11.10 -6.06
C GLN A 44 3.28 -11.67 -7.40
N LYS A 45 3.17 -13.00 -7.53
CA LYS A 45 2.88 -13.71 -8.79
C LYS A 45 1.55 -14.45 -8.77
N ARG A 46 0.99 -14.71 -7.58
CA ARG A 46 -0.32 -15.36 -7.41
C ARG A 46 -1.10 -14.74 -6.26
N ILE A 47 -2.42 -14.85 -6.32
CA ILE A 47 -3.30 -14.53 -5.20
C ILE A 47 -3.46 -15.79 -4.33
N ALA A 48 -3.43 -15.62 -3.01
CA ALA A 48 -3.67 -16.70 -2.06
C ALA A 48 -5.09 -17.27 -2.16
N SER A 49 -5.26 -18.55 -1.89
CA SER A 49 -6.59 -19.16 -1.80
C SER A 49 -7.30 -18.73 -0.50
N PRO A 50 -8.64 -18.80 -0.44
CA PRO A 50 -9.39 -18.58 0.79
C PRO A 50 -8.93 -19.45 1.96
N GLU A 51 -8.54 -20.70 1.68
CA GLU A 51 -8.05 -21.65 2.68
C GLU A 51 -6.68 -21.23 3.24
N GLU A 52 -5.79 -20.73 2.39
CA GLU A 52 -4.49 -20.19 2.82
C GLU A 52 -4.71 -18.98 3.74
N VAL A 53 -5.55 -18.03 3.33
CA VAL A 53 -5.90 -16.85 4.15
C VAL A 53 -6.53 -17.26 5.48
N GLN A 54 -7.49 -18.19 5.48
CA GLN A 54 -8.08 -18.68 6.73
C GLN A 54 -7.05 -19.35 7.65
N SER A 55 -6.12 -20.13 7.09
CA SER A 55 -5.05 -20.75 7.86
C SER A 55 -4.12 -19.70 8.47
N TRP A 56 -3.75 -18.67 7.72
CA TRP A 56 -2.87 -17.60 8.22
C TRP A 56 -3.47 -16.83 9.39
N TRP A 57 -4.73 -16.42 9.31
CA TRP A 57 -5.36 -15.70 10.43
C TRP A 57 -5.80 -16.62 11.58
N LYS A 58 -5.81 -17.93 11.38
CA LYS A 58 -5.88 -18.90 12.48
C LYS A 58 -4.55 -19.00 13.23
N GLU A 59 -3.43 -18.95 12.52
CA GLU A 59 -2.07 -19.03 13.10
C GLU A 59 -1.58 -17.70 13.68
N TRP A 60 -1.84 -16.59 12.99
CA TRP A 60 -1.49 -15.23 13.41
C TRP A 60 -2.74 -14.35 13.50
N PRO A 61 -3.55 -14.50 14.55
CA PRO A 61 -4.86 -13.86 14.58
C PRO A 61 -4.85 -12.33 14.69
N PHE A 62 -3.67 -11.75 14.99
CA PHE A 62 -3.46 -10.31 15.10
C PHE A 62 -2.56 -9.75 14.00
N ALA A 63 -2.30 -10.54 12.95
CA ALA A 63 -1.57 -10.04 11.80
C ALA A 63 -2.33 -8.88 11.15
N MET A 64 -1.59 -7.82 10.81
CA MET A 64 -2.06 -6.77 9.93
C MET A 64 -2.22 -7.32 8.50
N ILE A 65 -3.00 -6.65 7.67
CA ILE A 65 -3.17 -6.96 6.25
C ILE A 65 -2.17 -6.12 5.45
N GLY A 66 -1.33 -6.79 4.67
CA GLY A 66 -0.55 -6.17 3.61
C GLY A 66 -1.22 -6.43 2.26
N ILE A 67 -1.52 -5.39 1.49
CA ILE A 67 -1.90 -5.52 0.08
C ILE A 67 -0.63 -5.52 -0.76
N VAL A 68 -0.42 -6.58 -1.53
CA VAL A 68 0.68 -6.64 -2.51
C VAL A 68 0.31 -5.75 -3.69
N THR A 69 1.13 -4.74 -3.98
CA THR A 69 0.93 -3.79 -5.07
C THR A 69 1.52 -4.33 -6.38
N GLY A 70 1.20 -3.67 -7.48
CA GLY A 70 1.63 -4.06 -8.82
C GLY A 70 0.50 -4.67 -9.65
N LYS A 71 0.91 -5.28 -10.76
CA LYS A 71 0.03 -5.93 -11.72
C LYS A 71 -0.85 -7.01 -11.09
N ILE A 72 -0.33 -7.73 -10.08
CA ILE A 72 -1.05 -8.82 -9.42
C ILE A 72 -2.36 -8.37 -8.78
N SER A 73 -2.40 -7.16 -8.22
CA SER A 73 -3.60 -6.58 -7.60
C SER A 73 -4.22 -5.47 -8.46
N GLY A 74 -3.61 -5.12 -9.59
CA GLY A 74 -4.01 -3.96 -10.40
C GLY A 74 -3.87 -2.62 -9.66
N LEU A 75 -3.05 -2.54 -8.62
CA LEU A 75 -2.94 -1.38 -7.72
C LEU A 75 -1.54 -0.79 -7.69
N ALA A 76 -1.46 0.53 -7.66
CA ALA A 76 -0.27 1.28 -7.26
C ALA A 76 -0.67 2.26 -6.15
N VAL A 77 0.27 2.58 -5.27
CA VAL A 77 0.01 3.49 -4.14
C VAL A 77 1.09 4.55 -4.06
N VAL A 78 0.66 5.79 -3.84
CA VAL A 78 1.54 6.87 -3.38
C VAL A 78 1.39 6.99 -1.87
N ASP A 79 2.48 6.80 -1.13
CA ASP A 79 2.51 6.86 0.33
C ASP A 79 3.23 8.15 0.77
N CYS A 80 2.45 9.07 1.33
CA CYS A 80 2.92 10.36 1.82
C CYS A 80 3.01 10.33 3.36
N ASP A 81 4.24 10.34 3.89
CA ASP A 81 4.52 10.17 5.32
C ASP A 81 4.62 11.49 6.11
N SER A 82 4.39 12.65 5.48
CA SER A 82 4.34 13.96 6.15
C SER A 82 3.36 14.93 5.51
N HIS A 83 3.06 16.01 6.23
CA HIS A 83 2.17 17.06 5.74
C HIS A 83 2.70 17.75 4.49
N GLU A 84 4.00 18.03 4.46
CA GLU A 84 4.66 18.65 3.32
C GLU A 84 4.62 17.75 2.07
N ALA A 85 4.78 16.43 2.26
CA ALA A 85 4.64 15.45 1.18
C ALA A 85 3.20 15.43 0.62
N MET A 86 2.19 15.48 1.48
CA MET A 86 0.79 15.58 1.08
C MET A 86 0.51 16.89 0.31
N GLU A 87 0.94 18.04 0.81
CA GLU A 87 0.75 19.34 0.13
C GLU A 87 1.43 19.39 -1.26
N VAL A 88 2.60 18.75 -1.40
CA VAL A 88 3.27 18.62 -2.70
C VAL A 88 2.45 17.73 -3.62
N PHE A 89 2.09 16.53 -3.17
CA PHE A 89 1.43 15.54 -4.00
C PHE A 89 0.01 15.95 -4.42
N GLU A 90 -0.78 16.49 -3.49
CA GLU A 90 -2.19 16.85 -3.71
C GLU A 90 -2.35 17.93 -4.80
N ARG A 91 -1.33 18.76 -5.05
CA ARG A 91 -1.32 19.73 -6.16
C ARG A 91 -1.31 19.09 -7.55
N TYR A 92 -0.96 17.81 -7.65
CA TYR A 92 -0.88 17.05 -8.90
C TYR A 92 -2.01 16.03 -9.04
N LEU A 93 -2.96 15.99 -8.08
CA LEU A 93 -4.10 15.09 -8.18
C LEU A 93 -5.01 15.54 -9.34
N PRO A 94 -5.41 14.63 -10.23
CA PRO A 94 -6.39 14.94 -11.27
C PRO A 94 -7.77 15.19 -10.65
N GLU A 95 -8.57 16.06 -11.25
CA GLU A 95 -9.94 16.35 -10.80
C GLU A 95 -10.96 16.10 -11.94
N PRO A 96 -12.06 15.35 -11.71
CA PRO A 96 -12.38 14.60 -10.49
C PRO A 96 -11.57 13.31 -10.34
N ALA A 97 -11.13 13.01 -9.12
CA ALA A 97 -10.33 11.83 -8.80
C ALA A 97 -11.14 10.77 -8.03
N MET A 98 -11.25 9.58 -8.60
CA MET A 98 -11.72 8.37 -7.90
C MET A 98 -10.51 7.69 -7.25
N ILE A 99 -10.09 8.22 -6.09
CA ILE A 99 -8.88 7.80 -5.38
C ILE A 99 -9.25 7.48 -3.93
N PRO A 100 -9.40 6.19 -3.56
CA PRO A 100 -9.48 5.78 -2.17
C PRO A 100 -8.21 6.19 -1.42
N VAL A 101 -8.40 6.72 -0.22
CA VAL A 101 -7.30 7.22 0.60
C VAL A 101 -7.32 6.54 1.95
N VAL A 102 -6.17 6.05 2.42
CA VAL A 102 -6.01 5.55 3.79
C VAL A 102 -5.27 6.58 4.62
N VAL A 103 -5.80 6.88 5.80
CA VAL A 103 -5.11 7.61 6.86
C VAL A 103 -4.24 6.64 7.64
N THR A 104 -2.94 6.91 7.71
CA THR A 104 -2.00 6.09 8.48
C THR A 104 -2.03 6.49 9.96
N PRO A 105 -1.56 5.63 10.88
CA PRO A 105 -1.49 5.94 12.31
C PRO A 105 -0.70 7.21 12.65
N ARG A 106 0.26 7.59 11.79
CA ARG A 106 1.09 8.78 11.94
C ARG A 106 0.55 9.99 11.16
N LEU A 107 -0.72 9.94 10.76
CA LEU A 107 -1.43 10.97 10.00
C LEU A 107 -0.94 11.19 8.56
N GLY A 108 -0.10 10.30 8.03
CA GLY A 108 0.21 10.23 6.60
C GLY A 108 -0.96 9.71 5.77
N ARG A 109 -0.76 9.56 4.46
CA ARG A 109 -1.80 9.14 3.51
C ARG A 109 -1.26 8.14 2.49
N HIS A 110 -1.99 7.04 2.31
CA HIS A 110 -1.83 6.18 1.13
C HIS A 110 -2.92 6.52 0.11
N TYR A 111 -2.54 6.98 -1.08
CA TYR A 111 -3.44 7.26 -2.19
C TYR A 111 -3.42 6.07 -3.16
N TYR A 112 -4.57 5.41 -3.35
CA TYR A 112 -4.66 4.21 -4.17
C TYR A 112 -5.04 4.54 -5.62
N PHE A 113 -4.24 4.06 -6.55
CA PHE A 113 -4.41 4.24 -7.99
C PHE A 113 -4.52 2.90 -8.70
N ARG A 114 -5.14 2.91 -9.88
CA ARG A 114 -5.03 1.78 -10.80
C ARG A 114 -3.60 1.68 -11.32
N TYR A 115 -3.04 0.48 -11.24
CA TYR A 115 -1.73 0.15 -11.78
C TYR A 115 -1.68 0.37 -13.30
N GLN A 116 -0.51 0.78 -13.78
CA GLN A 116 -0.14 0.89 -15.18
C GLN A 116 1.25 0.26 -15.36
N ASP A 117 1.51 -0.34 -16.52
CA ASP A 117 2.82 -0.93 -16.80
C ASP A 117 3.93 0.13 -16.72
N GLY A 118 5.05 -0.24 -16.09
CA GLY A 118 6.20 0.66 -15.91
C GLY A 118 6.20 1.46 -14.60
N ILE A 119 5.23 1.24 -13.70
CA ILE A 119 5.32 1.71 -12.30
C ILE A 119 6.24 0.80 -11.51
N TYR A 120 7.27 1.38 -10.90
CA TYR A 120 8.23 0.69 -10.05
C TYR A 120 8.05 1.12 -8.59
N ASN A 121 8.68 0.39 -7.66
CA ASN A 121 8.79 0.84 -6.28
C ASN A 121 9.84 1.95 -6.17
N ALA A 122 9.55 3.01 -5.42
CA ALA A 122 10.52 4.05 -5.12
C ALA A 122 10.33 4.50 -3.67
N ALA A 123 11.43 4.66 -2.93
CA ALA A 123 11.40 5.25 -1.60
C ALA A 123 12.02 6.65 -1.64
N GLY A 124 11.44 7.60 -0.90
CA GLY A 124 11.99 8.95 -0.77
C GLY A 124 12.14 9.70 -2.09
N LEU A 125 11.12 9.67 -2.94
CA LEU A 125 11.14 10.21 -4.29
C LEU A 125 11.66 11.66 -4.29
N HIS A 126 12.78 11.92 -4.97
CA HIS A 126 13.44 13.24 -5.04
C HIS A 126 13.73 13.89 -3.66
N ASN A 127 14.18 13.10 -2.67
CA ASN A 127 14.43 13.56 -1.30
C ASN A 127 13.18 14.10 -0.58
N THR A 128 11.99 13.70 -1.04
CA THR A 128 10.73 13.95 -0.33
C THR A 128 10.38 12.77 0.58
N LYS A 129 9.29 12.89 1.34
CA LYS A 129 8.69 11.78 2.09
C LYS A 129 7.52 11.13 1.33
N ILE A 130 7.70 11.02 0.01
CA ILE A 130 6.76 10.39 -0.91
C ILE A 130 7.39 9.10 -1.40
N ASP A 131 6.72 7.99 -1.11
CA ASP A 131 7.07 6.67 -1.61
C ASP A 131 6.08 6.26 -2.70
N ILE A 132 6.58 5.52 -3.71
CA ILE A 132 5.77 4.84 -4.71
C ILE A 132 5.82 3.35 -4.41
N ARG A 133 4.65 2.74 -4.25
CA ARG A 133 4.48 1.30 -4.06
C ARG A 133 3.78 0.72 -5.29
N GLY A 134 4.60 0.19 -6.20
CA GLY A 134 4.24 -0.35 -7.50
C GLY A 134 4.48 -1.85 -7.58
N GLU A 135 5.03 -2.31 -8.70
CA GLU A 135 5.32 -3.72 -8.94
C GLU A 135 6.25 -4.31 -7.87
N GLY A 136 5.87 -5.46 -7.29
CA GLY A 136 6.67 -6.17 -6.29
C GLY A 136 6.70 -5.52 -4.90
N GLY A 137 5.86 -4.50 -4.66
CA GLY A 137 5.73 -3.82 -3.36
C GLY A 137 4.54 -4.31 -2.55
N TYR A 138 4.34 -3.72 -1.38
CA TYR A 138 3.09 -3.84 -0.62
C TYR A 138 2.86 -2.63 0.28
N VAL A 139 1.61 -2.46 0.72
CA VAL A 139 1.20 -1.45 1.70
C VAL A 139 0.37 -2.06 2.81
N VAL A 140 0.39 -1.46 4.01
CA VAL A 140 -0.53 -1.85 5.08
C VAL A 140 -1.92 -1.31 4.76
N ALA A 141 -2.93 -2.18 4.83
CA ALA A 141 -4.31 -1.85 4.47
C ALA A 141 -5.24 -1.81 5.69
N PRO A 142 -6.33 -1.02 5.65
CA PRO A 142 -7.39 -1.10 6.65
C PRO A 142 -8.03 -2.50 6.72
N PRO A 143 -8.54 -2.91 7.89
CA PRO A 143 -8.60 -2.16 9.16
C PRO A 143 -7.41 -2.43 10.09
N SER A 144 -6.20 -2.64 9.55
CA SER A 144 -5.00 -3.01 10.33
C SER A 144 -4.71 -2.09 11.51
N VAL A 145 -4.18 -2.69 12.59
CA VAL A 145 -3.79 -1.99 13.82
C VAL A 145 -2.31 -2.18 14.09
N SER A 146 -1.56 -1.09 14.09
CA SER A 146 -0.17 -1.04 14.53
C SER A 146 -0.06 -0.70 16.03
N ASP A 147 1.15 -0.70 16.58
CA ASP A 147 1.38 -0.23 17.95
C ASP A 147 1.07 1.26 18.15
N THR A 148 1.08 2.05 17.07
CA THR A 148 0.84 3.49 17.12
C THR A 148 -0.57 3.90 16.72
N GLY A 149 -1.43 2.95 16.30
CA GLY A 149 -2.81 3.25 15.92
C GLY A 149 -3.29 2.49 14.68
N LEU A 150 -4.45 2.92 14.17
CA LEU A 150 -5.23 2.29 13.11
C LEU A 150 -4.87 2.83 11.73
N TYR A 151 -4.96 1.97 10.71
CA TYR A 151 -5.09 2.35 9.32
C TYR A 151 -6.58 2.40 8.97
N ILE A 152 -7.07 3.55 8.51
CA ILE A 152 -8.51 3.76 8.26
C ILE A 152 -8.73 4.38 6.88
N TRP A 153 -9.79 3.98 6.19
CA TRP A 153 -10.22 4.67 4.97
C TRP A 153 -10.70 6.09 5.30
N CYS A 154 -10.33 7.04 4.44
CA CYS A 154 -10.88 8.40 4.45
C CYS A 154 -12.34 8.35 3.98
N SER A 155 -13.22 9.13 4.62
CA SER A 155 -14.68 8.93 4.64
C SER A 155 -15.44 9.17 3.32
N CYS A 156 -14.76 9.29 2.18
CA CYS A 156 -15.39 9.52 0.89
C CYS A 156 -15.54 8.24 0.06
N PHE A 157 -14.54 7.35 0.03
CA PHE A 157 -14.56 6.12 -0.77
C PHE A 157 -13.64 5.05 -0.17
N GLU A 158 -14.17 3.84 0.01
CA GLU A 158 -13.41 2.65 0.38
C GLU A 158 -13.14 1.77 -0.85
N LEU A 159 -11.90 1.29 -0.98
CA LEU A 159 -11.55 0.31 -2.01
C LEU A 159 -12.43 -0.95 -1.85
N ILE A 160 -12.83 -1.58 -2.97
CA ILE A 160 -13.74 -2.75 -3.06
C ILE A 160 -15.19 -2.43 -2.77
N LYS A 161 -15.46 -1.72 -1.68
CA LYS A 161 -16.83 -1.47 -1.23
C LYS A 161 -17.54 -0.44 -2.11
N ASP A 162 -16.84 0.64 -2.45
CA ASP A 162 -17.41 1.75 -3.22
C ASP A 162 -16.88 1.81 -4.64
N ILE A 163 -15.62 1.42 -4.85
CA ILE A 163 -14.95 1.51 -6.16
C ILE A 163 -14.12 0.24 -6.40
N PRO A 164 -14.40 -0.52 -7.48
CA PRO A 164 -13.57 -1.65 -7.86
C PRO A 164 -12.26 -1.17 -8.52
N VAL A 165 -11.20 -1.98 -8.47
CA VAL A 165 -9.84 -1.58 -8.88
C VAL A 165 -9.79 -1.02 -10.30
N GLN A 166 -10.55 -1.58 -11.24
CA GLN A 166 -10.55 -1.16 -12.64
C GLN A 166 -11.07 0.28 -12.85
N ASP A 167 -11.90 0.77 -11.94
CA ASP A 167 -12.55 2.08 -12.02
C ASP A 167 -11.76 3.17 -11.27
N LEU A 168 -10.66 2.80 -10.63
CA LEU A 168 -9.77 3.74 -9.99
C LEU A 168 -9.09 4.65 -11.02
N THR A 169 -8.79 5.86 -10.57
CA THR A 169 -7.95 6.79 -11.32
C THR A 169 -6.61 6.12 -11.64
N PRO A 170 -6.17 6.09 -12.92
CA PRO A 170 -4.85 5.58 -13.27
C PRO A 170 -3.75 6.36 -12.56
N MET A 171 -2.65 5.68 -12.20
CA MET A 171 -1.46 6.36 -11.69
C MET A 171 -1.01 7.46 -12.66
N PRO A 172 -0.79 8.70 -12.22
CA PRO A 172 -0.39 9.77 -13.13
C PRO A 172 0.88 9.44 -13.93
N GLU A 173 0.93 9.83 -15.20
CA GLU A 173 2.02 9.49 -16.12
C GLU A 173 3.42 9.91 -15.62
N MET A 174 3.48 10.97 -14.81
CA MET A 174 4.73 11.43 -14.21
C MET A 174 5.41 10.38 -13.32
N PHE A 175 4.69 9.36 -12.85
CA PHE A 175 5.23 8.25 -12.07
C PHE A 175 5.50 6.98 -12.89
N LEU A 176 5.41 7.05 -14.22
CA LEU A 176 5.70 5.93 -15.12
C LEU A 176 7.14 6.01 -15.66
N GLY A 177 7.77 4.86 -15.88
CA GLY A 177 9.12 4.77 -16.47
C GLY A 177 10.25 4.88 -15.43
N PRO A 178 11.52 5.08 -15.82
CA PRO A 178 12.68 5.08 -14.91
C PRO A 178 12.78 6.30 -13.96
N GLY A 179 11.65 6.95 -13.67
CA GLY A 179 11.51 8.06 -12.72
C GLY A 179 11.08 9.37 -13.37
N PRO A 180 10.27 10.20 -12.66
CA PRO A 180 9.90 11.53 -13.13
C PRO A 180 11.16 12.39 -13.32
N SER A 181 11.31 12.97 -14.51
CA SER A 181 12.31 14.03 -14.75
C SER A 181 11.89 15.39 -14.19
N ALA A 182 10.71 15.50 -13.56
CA ALA A 182 10.00 16.77 -13.43
C ALA A 182 9.28 17.01 -12.09
N PHE A 183 9.72 16.44 -10.96
CA PHE A 183 9.35 17.03 -9.67
C PHE A 183 10.23 18.26 -9.41
N PRO A 184 9.64 19.44 -9.13
CA PRO A 184 10.44 20.62 -8.83
C PRO A 184 11.20 20.41 -7.51
N SER A 185 12.52 20.26 -7.60
CA SER A 185 13.42 20.23 -6.46
C SER A 185 13.44 21.60 -5.80
N HIS A 186 13.05 21.71 -4.53
CA HIS A 186 13.48 22.83 -3.71
C HIS A 186 14.90 22.55 -3.21
N SER A 187 15.80 23.43 -3.65
CA SER A 187 17.22 23.54 -3.31
C SER A 187 18.20 22.61 -4.03
N SER A 188 19.31 23.25 -4.42
CA SER A 188 20.42 22.75 -5.19
C SER A 188 21.19 21.67 -4.42
N ASP A 189 21.04 20.41 -4.83
CA ASP A 189 22.12 19.43 -4.75
C ASP A 189 21.95 18.36 -5.84
N ASN A 190 23.10 17.97 -6.38
CA ASN A 190 23.31 17.16 -7.58
C ASN A 190 22.65 15.76 -7.46
N PRO A 191 21.98 15.19 -8.50
CA PRO A 191 21.40 13.87 -8.37
C PRO A 191 22.50 12.81 -8.51
N SER A 192 22.81 12.12 -7.41
CA SER A 192 23.42 10.80 -7.49
C SER A 192 22.38 9.84 -8.08
N ASN A 193 22.61 9.36 -9.30
CA ASN A 193 21.88 8.25 -9.91
C ASN A 193 22.10 6.97 -9.07
N GLY A 194 21.30 6.80 -8.03
CA GLY A 194 21.16 5.55 -7.31
C GLY A 194 20.06 4.73 -7.98
N SER A 195 20.44 3.75 -8.80
CA SER A 195 19.50 2.70 -9.21
C SER A 195 19.15 1.88 -7.97
N LEU A 196 17.99 2.16 -7.36
CA LEU A 196 17.43 1.34 -6.30
C LEU A 196 16.96 0.02 -6.93
N SER A 197 17.80 -1.02 -6.85
CA SER A 197 17.41 -2.38 -7.20
C SER A 197 16.61 -2.97 -6.04
N PHE A 198 15.31 -3.19 -6.25
CA PHE A 198 14.47 -3.90 -5.30
C PHE A 198 14.62 -5.40 -5.54
N GLU A 199 15.06 -6.14 -4.52
CA GLU A 199 15.08 -7.60 -4.56
C GLU A 199 13.67 -8.16 -4.31
N GLU A 200 13.31 -9.22 -5.04
CA GLU A 200 12.03 -9.93 -4.88
C GLU A 200 11.84 -10.34 -3.41
N GLY A 201 10.65 -10.13 -2.84
CA GLY A 201 10.38 -10.47 -1.44
C GLY A 201 10.95 -9.51 -0.38
N ASN A 202 11.60 -8.40 -0.76
CA ASN A 202 12.05 -7.39 0.20
C ASN A 202 11.17 -6.13 0.17
N ARG A 203 10.82 -5.63 1.36
CA ARG A 203 10.37 -4.25 1.53
C ARG A 203 11.61 -3.40 1.73
N ASP A 204 11.82 -2.41 0.86
CA ASP A 204 12.89 -1.45 1.10
C ASP A 204 12.66 -0.76 2.46
N GLU A 205 13.64 -0.92 3.35
CA GLU A 205 13.66 -0.35 4.71
C GLU A 205 14.60 0.86 4.84
N THR A 206 15.14 1.33 3.72
CA THR A 206 15.98 2.52 3.63
C THR A 206 15.15 3.66 3.00
N ILE A 207 14.95 4.83 3.61
CA ILE A 207 15.82 5.70 4.42
C ILE A 207 15.01 6.37 5.55
#